data_AF-A0A024ELX0-F1
#
_entry.id   AF-A0A024ELX0-F1
#
_cell.length_a   1.000
_cell.length_b   1.000
_cell.length_c   1.000
_cell.angle_alpha   90.00
_cell.angle_beta   90.00
_cell.angle_gamma   90.00
#
_symmetry.space_group_name_H-M   'P 1'
#
loop_
_entity.id
_entity.type
_entity.pdbx_description
1 polymer ?
#
loop_
_entity_poly.entity_id
_entity_poly.type
_entity_poly.pdbx_seq_one_letter_code
_entity_poly.pdbx_strand_id
1 'polypeptide(L)'
;MIPNGISTLNLDKHLKLQYELQLSASRNAVWIHASDGSTVGRFGRMGIDLHNTVTEQMAGASECRLCTHGQPSIEDWELFRAKALEWWGLSVPVDAFDKNFLNTSA
;
A
#
# COMPACT_ATOMS: atom_id res chain seq x y z
N MET A 1 -16.74 25.74 -42.12
CA MET A 1 -15.68 26.56 -41.53
C MET A 1 -15.77 26.37 -40.02
N ILE A 2 -15.01 25.42 -39.48
CA ILE A 2 -14.85 25.25 -38.03
C ILE A 2 -13.35 25.10 -37.82
N PRO A 3 -12.67 26.08 -37.22
CA PRO A 3 -11.36 25.83 -36.68
C PRO A 3 -11.32 26.36 -35.25
N ASN A 4 -11.48 25.47 -34.29
CA ASN A 4 -10.83 25.55 -32.99
C ASN A 4 -10.90 24.17 -32.37
N GLY A 5 -10.14 23.27 -32.99
CA GLY A 5 -9.74 22.03 -32.35
C GLY A 5 -8.84 22.38 -31.17
N ILE A 6 -9.43 22.42 -29.98
CA ILE A 6 -8.71 21.92 -28.80
C ILE A 6 -9.14 20.47 -28.73
N SER A 7 -8.37 19.61 -29.38
CA SER A 7 -8.46 18.20 -29.08
C SER A 7 -8.06 18.07 -27.61
N THR A 8 -9.00 17.74 -26.74
CA THR A 8 -8.70 17.15 -25.44
C THR A 8 -8.15 15.74 -25.67
N LEU A 9 -7.11 15.62 -26.50
CA LEU A 9 -6.28 14.45 -26.62
C LEU A 9 -5.61 14.31 -25.28
N ASN A 10 -6.15 13.36 -24.50
CA ASN A 10 -5.41 12.62 -23.50
C ASN A 10 -4.54 13.51 -22.61
N LEU A 11 -5.18 14.27 -21.72
CA LEU A 11 -4.51 14.70 -20.50
C LEU A 11 -4.27 13.42 -19.69
N ASP A 12 -3.19 12.71 -20.01
CA ASP A 12 -2.54 11.62 -19.28
C ASP A 12 -3.44 11.02 -18.20
N LYS A 13 -4.39 10.19 -18.63
CA LYS A 13 -5.51 9.68 -17.84
C LYS A 13 -5.09 8.68 -16.76
N HIS A 14 -3.81 8.64 -16.40
CA HIS A 14 -3.24 7.96 -15.25
C HIS A 14 -2.20 8.93 -14.67
N LEU A 15 -2.62 9.85 -13.80
CA LEU A 15 -1.69 10.37 -12.80
C LEU A 15 -1.14 9.14 -12.08
N LYS A 16 0.10 8.77 -12.39
CA LYS A 16 0.75 7.64 -11.74
C LYS A 16 0.80 7.98 -10.25
N LEU A 17 0.05 7.25 -9.45
CA LEU A 17 0.02 7.48 -8.01
C LEU A 17 1.45 7.38 -7.47
N GLN A 18 1.79 8.33 -6.61
CA GLN A 18 3.01 8.27 -5.83
C GLN A 18 2.69 7.53 -4.53
N TYR A 19 3.66 6.75 -4.06
CA TYR A 19 3.52 5.99 -2.83
C TYR A 19 4.62 6.39 -1.84
N GLU A 20 4.25 6.50 -0.57
CA GLU A 20 5.14 6.88 0.51
C GLU A 20 5.11 5.83 1.61
N LEU A 21 6.28 5.51 2.17
CA LEU A 21 6.43 4.66 3.34
C LEU A 21 6.52 5.52 4.60
N GLN A 22 5.64 5.26 5.57
CA GLN A 22 5.70 5.88 6.89
C GLN A 22 5.98 4.81 7.96
N LEU A 23 6.95 5.09 8.83
CA LEU A 23 7.31 4.21 9.94
C LEU A 23 6.86 4.83 11.26
N SER A 24 6.31 4.01 12.16
CA SER A 24 6.15 4.40 13.56
C SER A 24 7.52 4.56 14.23
N ALA A 25 7.67 5.53 15.12
CA ALA A 25 8.91 5.75 15.87
C ALA A 25 9.32 4.51 16.70
N SER A 26 8.33 3.79 17.22
CA SER A 26 8.51 2.54 17.98
C SER A 26 8.64 1.29 17.10
N ARG A 27 8.64 1.42 15.76
CA ARG A 27 8.72 0.30 14.81
C ARG A 27 7.67 -0.80 15.07
N ASN A 28 6.49 -0.44 15.58
CA ASN A 28 5.38 -1.36 15.86
C ASN A 28 4.27 -1.29 14.80
N ALA A 29 4.46 -0.45 13.80
CA ALA A 29 3.61 -0.30 12.63
C ALA A 29 4.36 0.37 11.47
N VAL A 30 3.97 -0.01 10.26
CA VAL A 30 4.44 0.51 8.96
C VAL A 30 3.21 0.82 8.11
N TRP A 31 3.19 1.97 7.45
CA TRP A 31 2.11 2.38 6.56
C TRP A 31 2.62 2.71 5.17
N ILE A 32 1.77 2.48 4.18
CA ILE A 32 1.98 2.89 2.80
C ILE A 32 0.81 3.77 2.39
N HIS A 33 1.13 5.01 2.01
CA HIS A 33 0.15 5.99 1.55
C HIS A 33 0.26 6.16 0.05
N ALA A 34 -0.87 6.45 -0.60
CA ALA A 34 -0.95 6.82 -2.00
C ALA A 34 -1.27 8.32 -2.11
N SER A 35 -0.82 8.96 -3.19
CA SER A 35 -1.04 10.40 -3.44
C SER A 35 -2.50 10.80 -3.66
N ASP A 36 -3.42 9.84 -3.78
CA ASP A 36 -4.86 10.11 -3.78
C ASP A 36 -5.47 10.18 -2.37
N GLY A 37 -4.64 10.15 -1.33
CA GLY A 37 -5.03 10.25 0.08
C GLY A 37 -5.33 8.91 0.74
N SER A 38 -5.17 7.80 0.03
CA SER A 38 -5.41 6.46 0.58
C SER A 38 -4.25 5.97 1.45
N THR A 39 -4.55 5.29 2.55
CA THR A 39 -3.61 4.35 3.17
C THR A 39 -3.85 2.97 2.58
N VAL A 40 -3.02 2.57 1.63
CA VAL A 40 -3.17 1.31 0.88
C VAL A 40 -2.47 0.14 1.54
N GLY A 41 -1.52 0.39 2.44
CA GLY A 41 -0.81 -0.65 3.17
C GLY A 41 -0.67 -0.31 4.64
N ARG A 42 -0.88 -1.30 5.51
CA ARG A 42 -0.50 -1.28 6.91
C ARG A 42 0.06 -2.64 7.29
N PHE A 43 1.21 -2.64 7.94
CA PHE A 43 1.68 -3.77 8.73
C PHE A 43 1.72 -3.36 10.19
N GLY A 44 1.15 -4.16 11.07
CA GLY A 44 1.12 -3.85 12.49
C GLY A 44 0.92 -5.08 13.35
N ARG A 45 0.83 -4.89 14.66
CA ARG A 45 0.66 -5.97 15.65
C ARG A 45 -0.60 -6.85 15.47
N MET A 46 -1.51 -6.45 14.59
CA MET A 46 -2.79 -7.12 14.32
C MET A 46 -2.88 -7.73 12.92
N GLY A 47 -1.77 -7.77 12.17
CA GLY A 47 -1.70 -8.39 10.86
C GLY A 47 -1.37 -7.40 9.75
N ILE A 48 -1.73 -7.82 8.54
CA ILE A 48 -1.54 -7.10 7.29
C ILE A 48 -2.87 -6.47 6.87
N ASP A 49 -2.85 -5.21 6.44
CA ASP A 49 -3.91 -4.63 5.62
C ASP A 49 -3.28 -4.15 4.30
N LEU A 50 -3.65 -4.74 3.17
CA LEU A 50 -3.33 -4.23 1.84
C LEU A 50 -4.62 -4.02 1.05
N HIS A 51 -4.91 -2.78 0.69
CA HIS A 51 -6.16 -2.34 0.08
C HIS A 51 -5.93 -1.78 -1.33
N ASN A 52 -6.99 -1.73 -2.14
CA ASN A 52 -7.04 -0.90 -3.33
C ASN A 52 -7.19 0.58 -2.91
N THR A 53 -6.73 1.49 -3.75
CA THR A 53 -6.84 2.93 -3.47
C THR A 53 -8.30 3.38 -3.50
N VAL A 54 -8.61 4.54 -2.91
CA VAL A 54 -9.94 5.14 -3.00
C VAL A 54 -10.36 5.37 -4.46
N THR A 55 -9.41 5.76 -5.32
CA THR A 55 -9.66 5.93 -6.76
C THR A 55 -10.10 4.62 -7.41
N GLU A 56 -9.43 3.51 -7.09
CA GLU A 56 -9.76 2.18 -7.60
C GLU A 56 -11.10 1.67 -7.05
N GLN A 57 -11.38 1.89 -5.76
CA GLN A 57 -12.65 1.51 -5.13
C GLN A 57 -13.83 2.28 -5.73
N MET A 58 -13.68 3.58 -5.97
CA MET A 58 -14.69 4.39 -6.68
C MET A 58 -14.92 3.93 -8.12
N ALA A 59 -13.93 3.26 -8.73
CA ALA A 59 -14.06 2.61 -10.02
C ALA A 59 -14.64 1.17 -9.94
N GLY A 60 -14.98 0.70 -8.73
CA GLY A 60 -15.64 -0.59 -8.48
C GLY A 60 -14.71 -1.71 -8.01
N ALA A 61 -13.45 -1.44 -7.70
CA ALA A 61 -12.58 -2.43 -7.06
C ALA A 61 -13.06 -2.75 -5.64
N SER A 62 -12.77 -3.96 -5.15
CA SER A 62 -12.97 -4.29 -3.73
C SER A 62 -12.07 -3.44 -2.84
N GLU A 63 -12.41 -3.27 -1.56
CA GLU A 63 -11.51 -2.60 -0.61
C GLU A 63 -10.25 -3.44 -0.38
N CYS A 64 -10.41 -4.67 0.11
CA CYS A 64 -9.29 -5.54 0.46
C CYS A 64 -8.66 -6.21 -0.77
N ARG A 65 -7.32 -6.13 -0.86
CA ARG A 65 -6.50 -6.95 -1.76
C ARG A 65 -5.91 -8.15 -1.03
N LEU A 66 -5.39 -7.93 0.17
CA LEU A 66 -4.83 -8.97 1.04
C LEU A 66 -4.82 -8.45 2.48
N CYS A 67 -5.62 -9.05 3.35
CA CYS A 67 -5.61 -8.73 4.77
C CYS A 67 -5.49 -10.00 5.60
N THR A 68 -4.75 -9.91 6.71
CA THR A 68 -4.65 -10.96 7.72
C THR A 68 -5.09 -10.39 9.06
N HIS A 69 -5.53 -11.25 9.97
CA HIS A 69 -5.99 -10.85 11.30
C HIS A 69 -5.27 -11.66 12.38
N GLY A 70 -4.79 -10.98 13.41
CA GLY A 70 -4.10 -11.59 14.54
C GLY A 70 -2.64 -11.18 14.64
N GLN A 71 -1.91 -11.76 15.59
CA GLN A 71 -0.50 -11.43 15.74
C GLN A 71 0.29 -11.92 14.51
N PRO A 72 0.98 -11.03 13.77
CA PRO A 72 1.63 -11.40 12.52
C PRO A 72 2.86 -12.28 12.76
N SER A 73 3.15 -13.18 11.84
CA SER A 73 4.39 -13.98 11.83
C SER A 73 5.53 -13.30 11.06
N ILE A 74 6.70 -13.95 11.00
CA ILE A 74 7.79 -13.49 10.15
C ILE A 74 7.46 -13.65 8.66
N GLU A 75 6.71 -14.68 8.30
CA GLU A 75 6.22 -14.90 6.94
C GLU A 75 5.23 -13.81 6.53
N ASP A 76 4.35 -13.36 7.44
CA ASP A 76 3.48 -12.21 7.19
C ASP A 76 4.29 -10.93 6.93
N TRP A 77 5.38 -10.72 7.67
CA TRP A 77 6.28 -9.58 7.44
C TRP A 77 6.95 -9.65 6.07
N GLU A 78 7.46 -10.82 5.69
CA GLU A 78 8.06 -11.03 4.38
C GLU A 78 7.04 -10.87 3.25
N LEU A 79 5.82 -11.37 3.44
CA LEU A 79 4.69 -11.22 2.51
C LEU A 79 4.33 -9.75 2.31
N PHE A 80 4.21 -8.97 3.39
CA PHE A 80 3.95 -7.54 3.32
C PHE A 80 5.02 -6.81 2.49
N ARG A 81 6.30 -7.07 2.77
CA ARG A 81 7.42 -6.46 2.05
C ARG A 81 7.42 -6.85 0.57
N ALA A 82 7.17 -8.12 0.27
CA ALA A 82 7.10 -8.62 -1.10
C ALA A 82 5.97 -7.96 -1.89
N LYS A 83 4.78 -7.85 -1.30
CA LYS A 83 3.61 -7.21 -1.95
C LYS A 83 3.75 -5.70 -2.08
N ALA A 84 4.38 -5.03 -1.12
CA ALA A 84 4.70 -3.61 -1.24
C ALA A 84 5.60 -3.32 -2.45
N LEU A 85 6.59 -4.18 -2.69
CA LEU A 85 7.46 -4.08 -3.86
C LEU A 85 6.73 -4.42 -5.15
N GLU A 86 5.98 -5.52 -5.18
CA GLU A 86 5.26 -6.00 -6.36
C GLU A 86 4.19 -5.00 -6.83
N TRP A 87 3.41 -4.42 -5.91
CA TRP A 87 2.24 -3.63 -6.24
C TRP A 87 2.51 -2.13 -6.35
N TRP A 88 3.43 -1.61 -5.55
CA TRP A 88 3.68 -0.17 -5.46
C TRP A 88 5.14 0.21 -5.72
N GLY A 89 6.02 -0.76 -5.99
CA GLY A 89 7.44 -0.50 -6.22
C GLY A 89 8.18 -0.03 -4.98
N LEU A 90 7.61 -0.21 -3.78
CA LEU A 90 8.22 0.24 -2.53
C LEU A 90 9.08 -0.85 -1.90
N SER A 91 10.38 -0.55 -1.77
CA SER A 91 11.29 -1.37 -0.97
C SER A 91 11.17 -1.00 0.51
N VAL A 92 10.51 -1.86 1.28
CA VAL A 92 10.39 -1.69 2.74
C VAL A 92 11.64 -2.25 3.43
N PRO A 93 12.36 -1.45 4.24
CA PRO A 93 13.55 -1.93 4.97
C PRO A 93 13.24 -3.12 5.87
N VAL A 94 14.17 -4.08 5.98
CA VAL A 94 13.98 -5.30 6.79
C VAL A 94 13.78 -4.99 8.28
N ASP A 95 14.35 -3.88 8.76
CA ASP A 95 14.31 -3.42 10.13
C ASP A 95 13.21 -2.37 10.39
N ALA A 96 12.36 -2.08 9.40
CA ALA A 96 11.27 -1.11 9.52
C ALA A 96 10.21 -1.51 10.58
N PHE A 97 10.14 -2.78 10.93
CA PHE A 97 9.29 -3.33 11.98
C PHE A 97 10.14 -4.10 13.00
N ASP A 98 9.86 -3.91 14.29
CA ASP A 98 10.53 -4.63 15.37
C ASP A 98 10.00 -6.07 15.44
N LYS A 99 10.90 -7.02 15.21
CA LYS A 99 10.60 -8.46 15.19
C LYS A 99 10.11 -8.99 16.54
N ASN A 100 10.34 -8.28 17.64
CA ASN A 100 9.81 -8.66 18.96
C ASN A 100 8.27 -8.63 19.03
N PHE A 101 7.61 -7.95 18.09
CA PHE A 101 6.15 -7.95 18.00
C PHE A 101 5.58 -9.10 17.15
N LEU A 102 6.44 -9.87 16.48
CA LEU A 102 6.03 -11.00 15.66
C LEU A 102 5.77 -12.23 16.52
N ASN A 103 4.86 -13.09 16.07
CA ASN A 103 4.71 -14.41 16.65
C ASN A 103 5.94 -15.26 16.28
N THR A 104 6.64 -15.75 17.30
CA THR A 104 7.82 -16.63 17.15
C THR A 104 7.47 -18.12 17.23
N SER A 105 6.18 -18.45 17.32
CA SER A 105 5.73 -19.84 17.39
C SER A 105 5.69 -20.41 15.98
N ALA A 106 6.74 -21.15 15.63
CA ALA A 106 6.74 -22.11 14.52
C ALA A 106 6.00 -23.40 14.93
#